data_AF-A0A7I7SQY6-F1
#
_entry.id   AF-A0A7I7SQY6-F1
#
_cell.length_a   1.000
_cell.length_b   1.000
_cell.length_c   1.000
_cell.angle_alpha   90.00
_cell.angle_beta   90.00
_cell.angle_gamma   90.00
#
_symmetry.space_group_name_H-M   'P 1'
#
loop_
_entity.id
_entity.type
_entity.pdbx_description
1 polymer ?
#
loop_
_entity_poly.entity_id
_entity_poly.type
_entity_poly.pdbx_seq_one_letter_code
_entity_poly.pdbx_strand_id
1 'polypeptide(L)'
;MLHEGTEDGGLRFCYLAMSELLPTGHHGPLVIALDSNVLMDLQPHGGKLLDDEDMRVDEGYEERLLALGTVLNIWMLRDIRFIVTSRSRTEARRRSERFLATRGPAIDALAASLAFQYGDWSVPAPSDREVAPVGSVTGIPAGADLDLLLEAQSIGAHVFLTRDARVLDFAVLTGPALRIMRPKDLADELVLSGVNLFMGGLCLADDCPYATFAIPAADLGKWGGMLSLFEQA
;
A
#
# COMPACT_ATOMS: atom_id res chain seq x y z
N MET A 1 1.55 7.66 14.40
CA MET A 1 0.20 8.23 14.24
C MET A 1 -0.22 7.97 12.80
N LEU A 2 -0.86 6.83 12.52
CA LEU A 2 -0.98 6.28 11.15
C LEU A 2 -1.70 7.20 10.16
N HIS A 3 -2.62 8.03 10.65
CA HIS A 3 -3.42 8.96 9.84
C HIS A 3 -2.95 10.41 9.93
N GLU A 4 -1.91 10.70 10.71
CA GLU A 4 -1.37 12.04 10.86
C GLU A 4 -0.20 12.22 9.90
N GLY A 5 -0.22 13.30 9.12
CA GLY A 5 0.85 13.60 8.18
C GLY A 5 2.13 14.06 8.87
N THR A 6 3.27 13.64 8.33
CA THR A 6 4.61 14.06 8.78
C THR A 6 5.22 15.02 7.76
N GLU A 7 6.14 15.90 8.16
CA GLU A 7 6.78 16.85 7.23
C GLU A 7 7.58 16.13 6.14
N ASP A 8 8.19 15.00 6.49
CA ASP A 8 9.06 14.21 5.61
C ASP A 8 8.30 13.13 4.80
N GLY A 9 7.01 12.88 5.09
CA GLY A 9 6.22 11.83 4.45
C GLY A 9 5.91 12.07 2.97
N GLY A 10 6.16 13.28 2.47
CA GLY A 10 5.82 13.72 1.12
C GLY A 10 4.46 14.38 1.01
N LEU A 11 3.98 14.57 -0.24
CA LEU A 11 2.70 15.23 -0.49
C LEU A 11 1.52 14.35 -0.07
N ARG A 12 0.64 14.91 0.76
CA ARG A 12 -0.53 14.25 1.34
C ARG A 12 -1.73 14.26 0.41
N PHE A 13 -2.84 13.71 0.88
CA PHE A 13 -4.09 13.59 0.15
C PHE A 13 -5.25 14.26 0.89
N CYS A 14 -6.23 14.71 0.13
CA CYS A 14 -7.41 15.36 0.62
C CYS A 14 -8.66 14.60 0.22
N TYR A 15 -9.56 14.35 1.18
CA TYR A 15 -10.85 13.72 0.95
C TYR A 15 -11.64 14.33 -0.21
N LEU A 16 -11.72 15.66 -0.31
CA LEU A 16 -12.51 16.30 -1.37
C LEU A 16 -11.97 16.03 -2.79
N ALA A 17 -10.67 15.72 -2.91
CA ALA A 17 -10.06 15.36 -4.18
C ALA A 17 -10.08 13.84 -4.44
N MET A 18 -10.31 13.04 -3.41
CA MET A 18 -10.22 11.57 -3.44
C MET A 18 -11.33 10.94 -2.59
N SER A 19 -12.58 11.36 -2.82
CA SER A 19 -13.72 10.98 -1.98
C SER A 19 -14.07 9.50 -2.08
N GLU A 20 -13.64 8.85 -3.16
CA GLU A 20 -13.84 7.42 -3.38
C GLU A 20 -12.92 6.55 -2.51
N LEU A 21 -11.74 7.08 -2.15
CA LEU A 21 -10.70 6.36 -1.40
C LEU A 21 -10.65 6.76 0.08
N LEU A 22 -10.89 8.04 0.39
CA LEU A 22 -10.67 8.57 1.72
C LEU A 22 -11.99 8.71 2.51
N PRO A 23 -11.96 8.56 3.84
CA PRO A 23 -13.11 8.88 4.68
C PRO A 23 -13.47 10.37 4.62
N THR A 24 -14.76 10.69 4.81
CA THR A 24 -15.23 12.08 4.84
C THR A 24 -14.47 12.93 5.85
N GLY A 25 -13.93 14.05 5.37
CA GLY A 25 -13.14 14.99 6.18
C GLY A 25 -11.71 14.54 6.46
N HIS A 26 -11.26 13.41 5.91
CA HIS A 26 -9.87 12.99 6.05
C HIS A 26 -8.93 13.83 5.17
N HIS A 27 -7.88 14.35 5.79
CA HIS A 27 -6.79 15.05 5.13
C HIS A 27 -5.49 14.51 5.70
N GLY A 28 -4.67 13.85 4.88
CA GLY A 28 -3.46 13.20 5.37
C GLY A 28 -2.93 12.10 4.46
N PRO A 29 -2.17 11.14 5.02
CA PRO A 29 -1.64 10.01 4.26
C PRO A 29 -2.73 9.12 3.66
N LEU A 30 -2.38 8.39 2.61
CA LEU A 30 -3.14 7.27 2.08
C LEU A 30 -2.58 5.97 2.69
N VAL A 31 -3.38 5.26 3.47
CA VAL A 31 -2.98 4.04 4.16
C VAL A 31 -3.46 2.82 3.38
N ILE A 32 -2.53 1.96 2.98
CA ILE A 32 -2.79 0.81 2.10
C ILE A 32 -2.31 -0.47 2.80
N ALA A 33 -3.22 -1.38 3.10
CA ALA A 33 -2.89 -2.73 3.52
C ALA A 33 -2.60 -3.62 2.30
N LEU A 34 -1.52 -4.39 2.34
CA LEU A 34 -1.13 -5.30 1.26
C LEU A 34 -1.52 -6.74 1.57
N ASP A 35 -2.19 -7.39 0.63
CA ASP A 35 -2.36 -8.84 0.63
C ASP A 35 -1.01 -9.53 0.35
N SER A 36 -0.84 -10.72 0.93
CA SER A 36 0.22 -11.68 0.61
C SER A 36 0.46 -11.87 -0.90
N ASN A 37 -0.60 -11.89 -1.72
CA ASN A 37 -0.45 -12.08 -3.17
C ASN A 37 0.18 -10.89 -3.90
N VAL A 38 0.10 -9.68 -3.34
CA VAL A 38 0.78 -8.50 -3.88
C VAL A 38 2.25 -8.51 -3.45
N LEU A 39 2.54 -8.87 -2.20
CA LEU A 39 3.91 -9.03 -1.70
C LEU A 39 4.71 -10.06 -2.50
N MET A 40 4.04 -11.16 -2.89
CA MET A 40 4.66 -12.20 -3.72
C MET A 40 4.99 -11.72 -5.14
N ASP A 41 4.30 -10.70 -5.67
CA ASP A 41 4.65 -10.09 -6.96
C ASP A 41 5.80 -9.09 -6.80
N LEU A 42 5.79 -8.32 -5.72
CA LEU A 42 6.85 -7.35 -5.40
C LEU A 42 8.21 -8.01 -5.17
N GLN A 43 8.24 -9.20 -4.57
CA GLN A 43 9.52 -9.87 -4.28
C GLN A 43 10.37 -10.15 -5.54
N PRO A 44 9.85 -10.80 -6.61
CA PRO A 44 10.63 -11.07 -7.83
C PRO A 44 10.68 -9.91 -8.83
N HIS A 45 9.75 -8.94 -8.75
CA HIS A 45 9.61 -7.90 -9.78
C HIS A 45 9.88 -6.48 -9.27
N GLY A 46 9.98 -6.25 -7.97
CA GLY A 46 10.03 -4.91 -7.39
C GLY A 46 11.19 -4.04 -7.90
N GLY A 47 12.39 -4.61 -8.06
CA GLY A 47 13.53 -3.88 -8.66
C GLY A 47 13.25 -3.46 -10.10
N LYS A 48 12.78 -4.39 -10.94
CA LYS A 48 12.42 -4.12 -12.34
C LYS A 48 11.32 -3.07 -12.49
N LEU A 49 10.37 -3.06 -11.55
CA LEU A 49 9.28 -2.08 -11.52
C LEU A 49 9.75 -0.66 -11.21
N LEU A 50 10.87 -0.51 -10.49
CA LEU A 50 11.45 0.79 -10.15
C LEU A 50 12.45 1.27 -11.21
N ASP A 51 13.19 0.34 -11.80
CA ASP A 51 14.20 0.63 -12.81
C ASP A 51 13.65 0.70 -14.25
N ASP A 52 12.32 0.54 -14.41
CA ASP A 52 11.61 0.50 -15.70
C ASP A 52 12.22 -0.53 -16.67
N GLU A 53 12.59 -1.70 -16.13
CA GLU A 53 13.18 -2.79 -16.91
C GLU A 53 12.13 -3.72 -17.55
N ASP A 54 12.41 -4.20 -18.75
CA ASP A 54 11.56 -5.16 -19.47
C ASP A 54 11.25 -6.42 -18.63
N MET A 55 9.96 -6.69 -18.42
CA MET A 55 9.48 -7.88 -17.73
C MET A 55 9.09 -8.96 -18.73
N ARG A 56 9.86 -10.06 -18.78
CA ARG A 56 9.51 -11.24 -19.60
C ARG A 56 8.40 -12.07 -18.94
N VAL A 57 7.17 -11.55 -18.97
CA VAL A 57 5.96 -12.22 -18.46
C VAL A 57 4.85 -12.19 -19.51
N ASP A 58 3.74 -12.87 -19.25
CA ASP A 58 2.54 -12.79 -20.09
C ASP A 58 1.99 -11.34 -20.13
N GLU A 59 1.49 -10.90 -21.28
CA GLU A 59 1.06 -9.50 -21.54
C GLU A 59 0.01 -9.02 -20.52
N GLY A 60 -0.97 -9.87 -20.21
CA GLY A 60 -1.99 -9.54 -19.21
C GLY A 60 -1.44 -9.48 -17.78
N TYR A 61 -0.35 -10.19 -17.49
CA TYR A 61 0.34 -10.12 -16.19
C TYR A 61 1.29 -8.92 -16.12
N GLU A 62 1.94 -8.58 -17.22
CA GLU A 62 2.79 -7.40 -17.36
C GLU A 62 2.02 -6.13 -17.04
N GLU A 63 0.83 -5.93 -17.63
CA GLU A 63 -0.03 -4.77 -17.37
C GLU A 63 -0.34 -4.63 -15.87
N ARG A 64 -0.58 -5.76 -15.18
CA ARG A 64 -0.84 -5.77 -13.72
C ARG A 64 0.38 -5.37 -12.91
N LEU A 65 1.57 -5.83 -13.31
CA LEU A 65 2.82 -5.48 -12.65
C LEU A 65 3.16 -4.00 -12.89
N LEU A 66 2.99 -3.48 -14.11
CA LEU A 66 3.19 -2.07 -14.44
C LEU A 66 2.27 -1.14 -13.64
N ALA A 67 1.01 -1.55 -13.43
CA ALA A 67 0.10 -0.81 -12.55
C ALA A 67 0.61 -0.77 -11.10
N LEU A 68 1.12 -1.90 -10.59
CA LEU A 68 1.74 -1.94 -9.26
C LEU A 68 2.99 -1.04 -9.18
N GLY A 69 3.83 -1.04 -10.22
CA GLY A 69 4.96 -0.12 -10.37
C GLY A 69 4.54 1.35 -10.35
N THR A 70 3.42 1.68 -11.00
CA THR A 70 2.83 3.04 -10.96
C THR A 70 2.48 3.45 -9.53
N VAL A 71 1.84 2.58 -8.76
CA VAL A 71 1.51 2.86 -7.34
C VAL A 71 2.79 3.05 -6.51
N LEU A 72 3.81 2.21 -6.71
CA LEU A 72 5.10 2.34 -6.03
C LEU A 72 5.82 3.65 -6.38
N ASN A 73 5.84 4.03 -7.65
CA ASN A 73 6.45 5.27 -8.11
C ASN A 73 5.78 6.49 -7.47
N ILE A 74 4.45 6.48 -7.35
CA ILE A 74 3.70 7.52 -6.62
C ILE A 74 4.10 7.53 -5.14
N TRP A 75 4.22 6.37 -4.50
CA TRP A 75 4.65 6.27 -3.09
C TRP A 75 6.03 6.88 -2.81
N MET A 76 6.94 6.93 -3.79
CA MET A 76 8.26 7.53 -3.62
C MET A 76 8.21 9.04 -3.28
N LEU A 77 7.15 9.74 -3.71
CA LEU A 77 7.02 11.20 -3.55
C LEU A 77 5.78 11.63 -2.78
N ARG A 78 4.85 10.70 -2.53
CA ARG A 78 3.60 10.94 -1.81
C ARG A 78 3.58 10.24 -0.45
N ASP A 79 2.79 10.77 0.48
CA ASP A 79 2.57 10.16 1.80
C ASP A 79 1.60 8.98 1.69
N ILE A 80 2.08 7.91 1.06
CA ILE A 80 1.43 6.59 1.03
C ILE A 80 2.09 5.73 2.12
N ARG A 81 1.28 5.02 2.89
CA ARG A 81 1.73 4.16 3.99
C ARG A 81 1.31 2.73 3.69
N PHE A 82 2.28 1.94 3.23
CA PHE A 82 2.04 0.51 3.02
C PHE A 82 2.13 -0.23 4.35
N ILE A 83 1.07 -0.97 4.66
CA ILE A 83 1.00 -1.81 5.84
C ILE A 83 1.01 -3.26 5.39
N VAL A 84 2.08 -3.96 5.80
CA VAL A 84 2.19 -5.39 5.63
C VAL A 84 1.78 -6.07 6.93
N THR A 85 0.53 -6.50 7.01
CA THR A 85 -0.03 -7.12 8.22
C THR A 85 0.75 -8.36 8.65
N SER A 86 0.72 -8.69 9.94
CA SER A 86 1.42 -9.85 10.49
C SER A 86 0.97 -11.16 9.81
N ARG A 87 -0.33 -11.24 9.49
CA ARG A 87 -0.90 -12.34 8.72
C ARG A 87 -0.43 -12.36 7.27
N SER A 88 -0.37 -11.21 6.58
CA SER A 88 0.14 -11.15 5.20
C SER A 88 1.59 -11.64 5.11
N ARG A 89 2.43 -11.26 6.09
CA ARG A 89 3.81 -11.77 6.19
C ARG A 89 3.85 -13.28 6.37
N THR A 90 3.03 -13.80 7.29
CA THR A 90 2.99 -15.24 7.60
C THR A 90 2.53 -16.04 6.39
N GLU A 91 1.48 -15.61 5.70
CA GLU A 91 0.95 -16.29 4.51
C GLU A 91 1.90 -16.18 3.31
N ALA A 92 2.51 -15.02 3.07
CA ALA A 92 3.51 -14.84 2.01
C ALA A 92 4.72 -15.76 2.24
N ARG A 93 5.21 -15.88 3.48
CA ARG A 93 6.25 -16.86 3.85
C ARG A 93 5.78 -18.29 3.60
N ARG A 94 4.57 -18.66 4.04
CA ARG A 94 3.96 -20.00 3.91
C ARG A 94 3.83 -20.48 2.46
N ARG A 95 3.37 -19.60 1.56
CA ARG A 95 3.25 -19.93 0.13
C ARG A 95 4.62 -19.99 -0.55
N SER A 96 5.62 -19.30 0.01
CA SER A 96 7.01 -19.37 -0.43
C SER A 96 7.74 -20.64 0.07
N GLU A 97 7.17 -21.43 1.01
CA GLU A 97 7.80 -22.64 1.60
C GLU A 97 7.99 -23.80 0.65
N ARG A 98 7.23 -23.86 -0.43
CA ARG A 98 7.50 -24.82 -1.52
C ARG A 98 8.85 -24.58 -2.22
N PHE A 99 9.53 -23.47 -1.89
CA PHE A 99 10.82 -22.99 -2.41
C PHE A 99 11.75 -22.41 -1.30
N LEU A 100 11.56 -22.76 -0.02
CA LEU A 100 12.27 -22.13 1.11
C LEU A 100 13.64 -22.74 1.47
N ALA A 101 14.72 -22.12 1.00
CA ALA A 101 15.95 -22.02 1.80
C ALA A 101 16.54 -20.60 1.83
N THR A 102 16.08 -19.69 0.97
CA THR A 102 16.76 -18.40 0.74
C THR A 102 15.87 -17.16 0.78
N ARG A 103 14.53 -17.27 0.84
CA ARG A 103 13.62 -16.13 0.52
C ARG A 103 12.74 -15.59 1.66
N GLY A 104 12.70 -16.21 2.84
CA GLY A 104 12.00 -15.66 4.02
C GLY A 104 12.49 -14.26 4.45
N PRO A 105 13.82 -14.05 4.55
CA PRO A 105 14.39 -12.73 4.89
C PRO A 105 14.01 -11.62 3.89
N ALA A 106 13.83 -11.96 2.61
CA ALA A 106 13.49 -10.99 1.59
C ALA A 106 12.07 -10.42 1.73
N ILE A 107 11.09 -11.23 2.19
CA ILE A 107 9.72 -10.73 2.47
C ILE A 107 9.72 -9.78 3.67
N ASP A 108 10.51 -10.08 4.70
CA ASP A 108 10.62 -9.20 5.87
C ASP A 108 11.33 -7.90 5.55
N ALA A 109 12.39 -7.98 4.76
CA ALA A 109 13.13 -6.83 4.32
C ALA A 109 12.26 -5.96 3.39
N LEU A 110 11.50 -6.57 2.47
CA LEU A 110 10.48 -5.87 1.66
C LEU A 110 9.41 -5.21 2.52
N ALA A 111 8.85 -5.93 3.50
CA ALA A 111 7.85 -5.37 4.40
C ALA A 111 8.43 -4.20 5.22
N ALA A 112 9.67 -4.32 5.69
CA ALA A 112 10.36 -3.26 6.41
C ALA A 112 10.64 -2.04 5.53
N SER A 113 11.03 -2.24 4.26
CA SER A 113 11.26 -1.13 3.33
C SER A 113 9.98 -0.45 2.86
N LEU A 114 8.89 -1.20 2.67
CA LEU A 114 7.57 -0.63 2.37
C LEU A 114 6.99 0.15 3.56
N ALA A 115 7.29 -0.32 4.78
CA ALA A 115 6.91 0.36 6.01
C ALA A 115 7.88 1.51 6.39
N PHE A 116 8.99 1.68 5.67
CA PHE A 116 9.97 2.71 5.95
C PHE A 116 9.42 4.11 5.66
N GLN A 117 9.60 5.02 6.62
CA GLN A 117 9.38 6.45 6.47
C GLN A 117 10.52 7.22 7.14
N TYR A 118 11.10 8.20 6.44
CA TYR A 118 12.08 9.09 7.05
C TYR A 118 11.38 10.03 8.05
N GLY A 119 12.04 10.33 9.19
CA GLY A 119 11.51 11.24 10.22
C GLY A 119 10.53 10.65 11.24
N ASP A 120 9.82 9.55 10.96
CA ASP A 120 8.90 8.88 11.91
C ASP A 120 9.50 7.59 12.51
N TRP A 121 10.67 7.73 13.15
CA TRP A 121 11.46 6.62 13.71
C TRP A 121 10.91 6.03 15.02
N SER A 122 9.80 6.54 15.55
CA SER A 122 9.31 6.16 16.90
C SER A 122 8.01 5.35 16.89
N VAL A 123 7.36 5.24 15.73
CA VAL A 123 6.08 4.52 15.61
C VAL A 123 6.36 3.23 14.84
N PRO A 124 6.34 2.05 15.50
CA PRO A 124 6.46 0.80 14.79
C PRO A 124 5.37 0.72 13.71
N ALA A 125 5.72 0.13 12.57
CA ALA A 125 4.75 -0.20 11.53
C ALA A 125 3.54 -0.89 12.20
N PRO A 126 2.29 -0.50 11.90
CA PRO A 126 1.09 -1.06 12.51
C PRO A 126 1.01 -2.60 12.46
N SER A 127 1.80 -3.23 11.59
CA SER A 127 1.97 -4.68 11.45
C SER A 127 2.30 -5.42 12.75
N ASP A 128 2.87 -4.75 13.75
CA ASP A 128 3.40 -5.40 14.95
C ASP A 128 2.43 -5.35 16.15
N ARG A 129 1.21 -4.83 15.96
CA ARG A 129 0.19 -4.77 17.02
C ARG A 129 -0.96 -5.72 16.72
N GLU A 130 -1.29 -6.59 17.66
CA GLU A 130 -2.59 -7.27 17.66
C GLU A 130 -3.68 -6.21 17.90
N VAL A 131 -4.53 -6.00 16.89
CA VAL A 131 -5.65 -5.07 16.98
C VAL A 131 -6.95 -5.86 17.02
N ALA A 132 -7.86 -5.48 17.92
CA ALA A 132 -9.18 -6.09 17.98
C ALA A 132 -9.96 -5.80 16.68
N PRO A 133 -10.67 -6.80 16.12
CA PRO A 133 -11.48 -6.61 14.92
C PRO A 133 -12.46 -5.44 15.06
N VAL A 134 -12.45 -4.53 14.08
CA VAL A 134 -13.44 -3.46 13.97
C VAL A 134 -14.32 -3.71 12.76
N GLY A 135 -15.61 -3.96 13.00
CA GLY A 135 -16.56 -4.29 11.94
C GLY A 135 -16.69 -5.79 11.68
N SER A 136 -17.13 -6.16 10.48
CA SER A 136 -17.32 -7.55 10.08
C SER A 136 -17.12 -7.74 8.58
N VAL A 137 -16.64 -8.90 8.18
CA VAL A 137 -16.54 -9.30 6.77
C VAL A 137 -17.38 -10.55 6.52
N THR A 138 -18.16 -10.54 5.45
CA THR A 138 -19.03 -11.64 5.03
C THR A 138 -18.86 -11.92 3.53
N GLY A 139 -19.47 -12.99 3.01
CA GLY A 139 -19.42 -13.36 1.58
C GLY A 139 -18.18 -14.15 1.15
N ILE A 140 -17.13 -14.18 1.98
CA ILE A 140 -15.98 -15.07 1.86
C ILE A 140 -15.94 -16.07 3.03
N PRO A 141 -15.34 -17.27 2.87
CA PRO A 141 -15.27 -18.26 3.93
C PRO A 141 -14.34 -17.81 5.04
N ALA A 142 -14.54 -18.35 6.24
CA ALA A 142 -13.57 -18.21 7.32
C ALA A 142 -12.21 -18.76 6.87
N GLY A 143 -11.14 -18.01 7.14
CA GLY A 143 -9.79 -18.34 6.70
C GLY A 143 -8.89 -17.11 6.60
N ALA A 144 -7.72 -17.30 5.99
CA ALA A 144 -6.68 -16.28 5.91
C ALA A 144 -7.17 -14.96 5.29
N ASP A 145 -7.93 -15.01 4.18
CA ASP A 145 -8.41 -13.81 3.50
C ASP A 145 -9.38 -13.00 4.36
N LEU A 146 -10.21 -13.68 5.16
CA LEU A 146 -11.11 -13.05 6.12
C LEU A 146 -10.32 -12.33 7.21
N ASP A 147 -9.33 -13.01 7.78
CA ASP A 147 -8.48 -12.47 8.85
C ASP A 147 -7.69 -11.25 8.34
N LEU A 148 -7.19 -11.30 7.11
CA LEU A 148 -6.45 -10.20 6.47
C LEU A 148 -7.29 -8.93 6.32
N LEU A 149 -8.54 -9.08 5.89
CA LEU A 149 -9.45 -7.94 5.76
C LEU A 149 -9.83 -7.36 7.13
N LEU A 150 -10.11 -8.21 8.11
CA LEU A 150 -10.41 -7.76 9.48
C LEU A 150 -9.21 -7.02 10.09
N GLU A 151 -7.99 -7.52 9.87
CA GLU A 151 -6.77 -6.84 10.31
C GLU A 151 -6.62 -5.49 9.62
N ALA A 152 -6.83 -5.42 8.29
CA ALA A 152 -6.81 -4.17 7.52
C ALA A 152 -7.83 -3.13 8.00
N GLN A 153 -9.06 -3.55 8.34
CA GLN A 153 -10.05 -2.64 8.95
C GLN A 153 -9.62 -2.16 10.33
N SER A 154 -9.04 -3.05 11.14
CA SER A 154 -8.66 -2.76 12.53
C SER A 154 -7.50 -1.78 12.62
N ILE A 155 -6.55 -1.86 11.69
CA ILE A 155 -5.47 -0.88 11.58
C ILE A 155 -5.94 0.45 10.98
N GLY A 156 -7.17 0.53 10.46
CA GLY A 156 -7.71 1.72 9.82
C GLY A 156 -7.26 1.94 8.38
N ALA A 157 -6.84 0.91 7.64
CA ALA A 157 -6.44 1.07 6.25
C ALA A 157 -7.59 1.65 5.39
N HIS A 158 -7.24 2.50 4.43
CA HIS A 158 -8.21 3.05 3.48
C HIS A 158 -8.43 2.09 2.31
N VAL A 159 -7.35 1.40 1.90
CA VAL A 159 -7.36 0.43 0.79
C VAL A 159 -6.75 -0.89 1.25
N PHE A 160 -7.38 -2.01 0.89
CA PHE A 160 -6.81 -3.35 0.92
C PHE A 160 -6.50 -3.77 -0.52
N LEU A 161 -5.20 -3.87 -0.83
CA LEU A 161 -4.73 -4.17 -2.17
C LEU A 161 -4.57 -5.69 -2.35
N THR A 162 -5.35 -6.26 -3.26
CA THR A 162 -5.35 -7.71 -3.53
C THR A 162 -5.60 -8.01 -5.00
N ARG A 163 -5.15 -9.18 -5.45
CA ARG A 163 -5.51 -9.76 -6.75
C ARG A 163 -6.48 -10.92 -6.64
N ASP A 164 -6.90 -11.28 -5.43
CA ASP A 164 -7.79 -12.41 -5.24
C ASP A 164 -9.21 -12.05 -5.71
N ALA A 165 -9.61 -12.61 -6.86
CA ALA A 165 -10.92 -12.37 -7.45
C ALA A 165 -12.06 -12.75 -6.49
N ARG A 166 -11.87 -13.76 -5.64
CA ARG A 166 -12.89 -14.14 -4.67
C ARG A 166 -13.10 -13.06 -3.62
N VAL A 167 -12.01 -12.45 -3.16
CA VAL A 167 -12.07 -11.34 -2.20
C VAL A 167 -12.70 -10.12 -2.87
N LEU A 168 -12.27 -9.79 -4.09
CA LEU A 168 -12.79 -8.65 -4.84
C LEU A 168 -14.29 -8.76 -5.17
N ASP A 169 -14.73 -9.94 -5.59
CA ASP A 169 -16.08 -10.13 -6.13
C ASP A 169 -17.11 -10.43 -5.03
N PHE A 170 -16.69 -11.00 -3.89
CA PHE A 170 -17.62 -11.52 -2.88
C PHE A 170 -17.47 -10.96 -1.48
N ALA A 171 -16.36 -10.30 -1.12
CA ALA A 171 -16.20 -9.78 0.24
C ALA A 171 -17.14 -8.57 0.47
N VAL A 172 -17.91 -8.64 1.55
CA VAL A 172 -18.81 -7.57 1.99
C VAL A 172 -18.41 -7.13 3.39
N LEU A 173 -18.03 -5.86 3.53
CA LEU A 173 -17.53 -5.30 4.77
C LEU A 173 -18.57 -4.43 5.48
N THR A 174 -18.56 -4.46 6.81
CA THR A 174 -19.20 -3.47 7.68
C THR A 174 -18.15 -2.84 8.58
N GLY A 175 -18.41 -1.63 9.10
CA GLY A 175 -17.48 -0.92 9.98
C GLY A 175 -16.73 0.22 9.27
N PRO A 176 -15.45 0.49 9.65
CA PRO A 176 -14.65 1.56 9.05
C PRO A 176 -14.52 1.41 7.53
N ALA A 177 -14.44 2.54 6.84
CA ALA A 177 -14.31 2.57 5.39
C ALA A 177 -12.99 1.92 4.95
N LEU A 178 -13.11 0.82 4.19
CA LEU A 178 -12.01 0.10 3.56
C LEU A 178 -12.43 -0.27 2.14
N ARG A 179 -11.64 0.11 1.15
CA ARG A 179 -11.84 -0.28 -0.27
C ARG A 179 -10.99 -1.49 -0.59
N ILE A 180 -11.59 -2.52 -1.17
CA ILE A 180 -10.84 -3.67 -1.72
C ILE A 180 -10.59 -3.38 -3.20
N MET A 181 -9.33 -3.33 -3.61
CA MET A 181 -8.96 -2.93 -4.98
C MET A 181 -7.84 -3.79 -5.55
N ARG A 182 -7.80 -3.91 -6.88
CA ARG A 182 -6.61 -4.38 -7.59
C ARG A 182 -5.57 -3.26 -7.67
N PRO A 183 -4.28 -3.58 -7.86
CA PRO A 183 -3.26 -2.58 -8.16
C PRO A 183 -3.62 -1.64 -9.32
N LYS A 184 -4.22 -2.20 -10.40
CA LYS A 184 -4.70 -1.42 -11.55
C LYS A 184 -5.80 -0.43 -11.17
N ASP A 185 -6.82 -0.91 -10.47
CA ASP A 185 -7.96 -0.06 -10.08
C ASP A 185 -7.49 1.11 -9.19
N LEU A 186 -6.54 0.86 -8.29
CA LEU A 186 -5.94 1.91 -7.46
C LEU A 186 -5.10 2.90 -8.29
N ALA A 187 -4.29 2.41 -9.22
CA ALA A 187 -3.48 3.28 -10.09
C ALA A 187 -4.38 4.18 -10.94
N ASP A 188 -5.43 3.61 -11.54
CA ASP A 188 -6.40 4.33 -12.36
C ASP A 188 -7.13 5.40 -11.52
N GLU A 189 -7.56 5.06 -10.30
CA GLU A 189 -8.24 6.01 -9.39
C GLU A 189 -7.33 7.17 -8.97
N LEU A 190 -6.06 6.91 -8.67
CA LEU A 190 -5.07 7.95 -8.39
C LEU A 190 -4.95 8.91 -9.59
N VAL A 191 -4.82 8.37 -10.81
CA VAL A 191 -4.72 9.17 -12.03
C VAL A 191 -6.00 9.98 -12.28
N LEU A 192 -7.19 9.37 -12.11
CA LEU A 192 -8.48 10.05 -12.27
C LEU A 192 -8.66 11.18 -11.25
N SER A 193 -8.13 11.00 -10.04
CA SER A 193 -8.05 12.04 -8.99
C SER A 193 -6.97 13.12 -9.28
N GLY A 194 -6.36 13.09 -10.47
CA GLY A 194 -5.29 13.98 -10.90
C GLY A 194 -3.96 13.76 -10.18
N VAL A 195 -3.85 12.71 -9.35
CA VAL A 195 -2.64 12.39 -8.60
C VAL A 195 -1.57 11.91 -9.56
N ASN A 196 -0.42 12.58 -9.51
CA ASN A 196 0.82 12.10 -10.06
C ASN A 196 1.95 12.29 -9.04
N LEU A 197 3.18 12.02 -9.48
CA LEU A 197 4.41 12.15 -8.68
C LEU A 197 4.52 13.48 -7.93
N PHE A 198 4.12 14.59 -8.56
CA PHE A 198 4.38 15.94 -8.03
C PHE A 198 3.11 16.77 -7.76
N MET A 199 1.93 16.35 -8.24
CA MET A 199 0.70 17.16 -8.19
C MET A 199 -0.56 16.31 -7.97
N GLY A 200 -1.69 16.97 -7.70
CA GLY A 200 -3.02 16.36 -7.57
C GLY A 200 -3.32 15.76 -6.20
N GLY A 201 -4.57 15.30 -6.00
CA GLY A 201 -5.04 14.77 -4.71
C GLY A 201 -5.16 15.82 -3.59
N LEU A 202 -5.07 17.11 -3.93
CA LEU A 202 -5.23 18.24 -3.01
C LEU A 202 -6.55 18.96 -3.32
N CYS A 203 -7.24 19.47 -2.31
CA CYS A 203 -8.40 20.31 -2.55
C CYS A 203 -8.03 21.77 -2.76
N LEU A 204 -8.76 22.43 -3.65
CA LEU A 204 -8.64 23.86 -3.91
C LEU A 204 -9.51 24.70 -2.95
N ALA A 205 -10.10 24.08 -1.93
CA ALA A 205 -10.95 24.76 -0.96
C ALA A 205 -10.08 25.60 -0.01
N ASP A 206 -10.57 26.78 0.39
CA ASP A 206 -9.82 27.71 1.25
C ASP A 206 -9.53 27.15 2.65
N ASP A 207 -10.30 26.16 3.09
CA ASP A 207 -10.14 25.42 4.35
C ASP A 207 -9.30 24.14 4.20
N CYS A 208 -8.77 23.85 3.01
CA CYS A 208 -7.86 22.74 2.82
C CYS A 208 -6.58 22.99 3.64
N PRO A 209 -6.22 22.12 4.61
CA PRO A 209 -5.03 22.32 5.42
C PRO A 209 -3.72 22.27 4.59
N TYR A 210 -3.81 21.89 3.31
CA TYR A 210 -2.70 21.68 2.39
C TYR A 210 -2.79 22.51 1.11
N ALA A 211 -3.51 23.65 1.14
CA ALA A 211 -3.65 24.56 -0.01
C ALA A 211 -2.30 25.15 -0.51
N THR A 212 -1.27 25.16 0.35
CA THR A 212 0.07 25.63 -0.01
C THR A 212 1.02 24.48 -0.31
N PHE A 213 1.51 24.46 -1.54
CA PHE A 213 2.53 23.55 -2.04
C PHE A 213 3.85 23.73 -1.29
N ALA A 214 4.23 22.75 -0.46
CA ALA A 214 5.61 22.62 0.00
C ALA A 214 6.38 21.81 -1.06
N ILE A 215 7.53 22.32 -1.49
CA ILE A 215 8.40 21.66 -2.48
C ILE A 215 8.61 20.21 -2.05
N PRO A 216 8.34 19.21 -2.91
CA PRO A 216 8.50 17.82 -2.55
C PRO A 216 9.99 17.53 -2.39
N ALA A 217 10.48 17.53 -1.15
CA ALA A 217 11.68 16.78 -0.84
C ALA A 217 11.30 15.31 -0.94
N ALA A 218 11.81 14.62 -1.96
CA ALA A 218 11.65 13.17 -2.05
C ALA A 218 12.16 12.54 -0.75
N ASP A 219 11.42 11.60 -0.17
CA ASP A 219 11.93 10.80 0.94
C ASP A 219 13.05 9.89 0.37
N LEU A 220 14.28 10.41 0.38
CA LEU A 220 15.47 9.71 -0.10
C LEU A 220 15.75 8.43 0.71
N GLY A 221 15.18 8.30 1.91
CA GLY A 221 15.29 7.09 2.71
C GLY A 221 14.48 5.92 2.14
N LYS A 222 13.32 6.18 1.50
CA LYS A 222 12.56 5.14 0.76
C LYS A 222 13.38 4.52 -0.36
N TRP A 223 14.15 5.35 -1.09
CA TRP A 223 15.01 4.90 -2.18
C TRP A 223 16.12 3.96 -1.69
N GLY A 224 16.87 4.37 -0.67
CA GLY A 224 17.97 3.56 -0.13
C GLY A 224 17.49 2.23 0.50
N GLY A 225 16.38 2.28 1.21
CA GLY A 225 15.76 1.10 1.81
C GLY A 225 15.22 0.12 0.77
N MET A 226 14.63 0.60 -0.33
CA MET A 226 14.02 -0.27 -1.33
C MET A 226 15.01 -0.79 -2.37
N LEU A 227 15.92 0.05 -2.89
CA LEU A 227 16.93 -0.36 -3.88
C LEU A 227 17.90 -1.41 -3.32
N SER A 228 18.32 -1.24 -2.07
CA SER A 228 19.25 -2.20 -1.42
C SER A 228 18.69 -3.61 -1.27
N LEU A 229 17.36 -3.80 -1.32
CA LEU A 229 16.73 -5.11 -1.32
C LEU A 229 16.88 -5.86 -2.64
N PHE A 230 16.95 -5.11 -3.75
CA PHE A 230 16.93 -5.66 -5.09
C PHE A 230 18.34 -5.79 -5.69
N GLU A 231 19.33 -5.08 -5.16
CA GLU A 231 20.76 -5.23 -5.55
C GLU A 231 21.40 -6.55 -5.05
N GLN A 232 20.79 -7.25 -4.10
CA GLN A 232 21.33 -8.49 -3.50
C GLN A 232 20.71 -9.79 -4.06
N ALA A 233 19.90 -9.71 -5.12
CA ALA A 233 19.16 -10.84 -5.70
C ALA A 233 19.88 -11.52 -6.89
#